data_AF-A0A2E8JTK9-F1
#
_entry.id   AF-A0A2E8JTK9-F1
#
_cell.length_a   1.000
_cell.length_b   1.000
_cell.length_c   1.000
_cell.angle_alpha   90.00
_cell.angle_beta   90.00
_cell.angle_gamma   90.00
#
_symmetry.space_group_name_H-M   'P 1'
#
loop_
_entity.id
_entity.type
_entity.pdbx_description
1 polymer ?
#
loop_
_entity_poly.entity_id
_entity_poly.type
_entity_poly.pdbx_seq_one_letter_code
_entity_poly.pdbx_strand_id
1 'polypeptide(L)'
;MSKKQKLSVEIKEEKEMSSANLFHEKLCKAFILMSIAGGVFAQIGYILAPDSCALGDDTIFETIGVALFAISFFCFPISPIFWLVSLFKSNMHSGHVFFWSLLTGIIIVISTVIFIDYVIQDMFCGCWGFPGEDCS
;
A
#
# COMPACT_ATOMS: atom_id res chain seq x y z
N MET A 1 8.08 -45.47 1.19
CA MET A 1 8.65 -44.19 1.66
C MET A 1 8.99 -44.34 3.14
N SER A 2 10.22 -44.03 3.57
CA SER A 2 10.67 -44.26 4.95
C SER A 2 10.09 -43.22 5.92
N LYS A 3 9.83 -43.59 7.17
CA LYS A 3 9.29 -42.71 8.23
C LYS A 3 10.14 -41.43 8.41
N LYS A 4 11.46 -41.53 8.20
CA LYS A 4 12.41 -40.40 8.19
C LYS A 4 12.14 -39.40 7.06
N GLN A 5 11.76 -39.90 5.90
CA GLN A 5 11.52 -39.12 4.68
C GLN A 5 10.20 -38.35 4.76
N LYS A 6 9.18 -38.94 5.41
CA LYS A 6 7.91 -38.26 5.69
C LYS A 6 8.09 -37.09 6.67
N LEU A 7 8.86 -37.31 7.74
CA LEU A 7 9.16 -36.28 8.74
C LEU A 7 9.96 -35.10 8.14
N SER A 8 10.92 -35.36 7.26
CA SER A 8 11.69 -34.30 6.60
C SER A 8 10.86 -33.47 5.61
N VAL A 9 9.81 -34.04 5.04
CA VAL A 9 8.88 -33.33 4.14
C VAL A 9 7.95 -32.43 4.95
N GLU A 10 7.35 -32.96 6.03
CA GLU A 10 6.47 -32.19 6.93
C GLU A 10 7.20 -30.98 7.55
N ILE A 11 8.44 -31.17 8.04
CA ILE A 11 9.24 -30.06 8.61
C ILE A 11 9.56 -28.99 7.55
N LYS A 12 9.80 -29.40 6.30
CA LYS A 12 10.09 -28.47 5.21
C LYS A 12 8.85 -27.67 4.81
N GLU A 13 7.69 -28.32 4.74
CA GLU A 13 6.41 -27.68 4.45
C GLU A 13 5.99 -26.71 5.57
N GLU A 14 6.14 -27.06 6.85
CA GLU A 14 5.89 -26.14 7.97
C GLU A 14 6.79 -24.91 7.93
N LYS A 15 8.08 -25.10 7.62
CA LYS A 15 9.05 -23.99 7.55
C LYS A 15 8.78 -23.05 6.38
N GLU A 16 8.39 -23.59 5.22
CA GLU A 16 7.96 -22.77 4.08
C GLU A 16 6.64 -22.07 4.33
N MET A 17 5.71 -22.70 5.05
CA MET A 17 4.44 -22.09 5.45
C MET A 17 4.64 -20.91 6.40
N SER A 18 5.52 -21.08 7.39
CA SER A 18 5.89 -20.02 8.32
C SER A 18 6.55 -18.84 7.60
N SER A 19 7.47 -19.09 6.66
CA SER A 19 8.21 -18.02 5.97
C SER A 19 7.33 -17.23 4.99
N ALA A 20 6.45 -17.89 4.25
CA ALA A 20 5.56 -17.25 3.28
C ALA A 20 4.50 -16.38 3.97
N ASN A 21 3.89 -16.88 5.05
CA ASN A 21 2.93 -16.10 5.84
C ASN A 21 3.60 -14.87 6.48
N LEU A 22 4.83 -15.02 7.00
CA LEU A 22 5.60 -13.93 7.58
C LEU A 22 5.95 -12.86 6.54
N PHE A 23 6.29 -13.26 5.31
CA PHE A 23 6.56 -12.32 4.22
C PHE A 23 5.32 -11.50 3.87
N HIS A 24 4.17 -12.15 3.67
CA HIS A 24 2.91 -11.47 3.38
C HIS A 24 2.51 -10.48 4.49
N GLU A 25 2.65 -10.90 5.75
CA GLU A 25 2.39 -10.05 6.91
C GLU A 25 3.30 -8.81 6.92
N LYS A 26 4.61 -8.97 6.67
CA LYS A 26 5.55 -7.85 6.58
C LYS A 26 5.20 -6.90 5.44
N LEU A 27 4.82 -7.43 4.29
CA LEU A 27 4.41 -6.65 3.13
C LEU A 27 3.15 -5.83 3.43
N CYS A 28 2.13 -6.45 4.04
CA CYS A 28 0.91 -5.79 4.49
C CYS A 28 1.20 -4.65 5.47
N LYS A 29 2.04 -4.90 6.48
CA LYS A 29 2.48 -3.86 7.43
C LYS A 29 3.22 -2.71 6.73
N ALA A 30 4.05 -3.01 5.74
CA ALA A 30 4.74 -1.99 4.96
C ALA A 30 3.76 -1.11 4.18
N PHE A 31 2.75 -1.70 3.52
CA PHE A 31 1.72 -0.91 2.83
C PHE A 31 0.90 -0.04 3.76
N ILE A 32 0.53 -0.54 4.94
CA ILE A 32 -0.13 0.28 5.98
C ILE A 32 0.72 1.48 6.36
N LEU A 33 2.01 1.24 6.66
CA LEU A 33 2.93 2.31 7.05
C LEU A 33 3.13 3.33 5.93
N MET A 34 3.30 2.88 4.68
CA MET A 34 3.44 3.77 3.52
C MET A 34 2.18 4.60 3.29
N SER A 35 0.99 4.02 3.47
CA SER A 35 -0.28 4.74 3.33
C SER A 35 -0.43 5.84 4.39
N ILE A 36 -0.15 5.52 5.67
CA ILE A 36 -0.26 6.49 6.76
C ILE A 36 0.81 7.57 6.63
N ALA A 37 2.08 7.18 6.45
CA ALA A 37 3.18 8.13 6.31
C ALA A 37 3.04 9.00 5.06
N GLY A 38 2.60 8.42 3.94
CA GLY A 38 2.32 9.14 2.71
C GLY A 38 1.23 10.18 2.90
N GLY A 39 0.11 9.82 3.53
CA GLY A 39 -0.98 10.74 3.83
C GLY A 39 -0.57 11.89 4.76
N VAL A 40 0.22 11.60 5.80
CA VAL A 40 0.76 12.64 6.71
C VAL A 40 1.74 13.56 5.98
N PHE A 41 2.62 13.02 5.13
CA PHE A 41 3.54 13.87 4.36
C PHE A 41 2.81 14.72 3.33
N ALA A 42 1.77 14.21 2.67
CA ALA A 42 0.91 15.00 1.79
C ALA A 42 0.23 16.14 2.56
N GLN A 43 -0.29 15.86 3.76
CA GLN A 43 -0.87 16.90 4.63
C GLN A 43 0.16 17.96 5.06
N ILE A 44 1.38 17.55 5.40
CA ILE A 44 2.47 18.48 5.76
C ILE A 44 2.85 19.34 4.56
N GLY A 45 2.98 18.73 3.38
CA GLY A 45 3.23 19.44 2.12
C GLY A 45 2.19 20.53 1.87
N TYR A 46 0.91 20.17 1.97
CA TYR A 46 -0.20 21.12 1.85
C TYR A 46 -0.15 22.27 2.86
N ILE A 47 0.19 22.00 4.12
CA ILE A 47 0.30 23.06 5.15
C ILE A 47 1.49 24.00 4.88
N LEU A 48 2.59 23.46 4.36
CA LEU A 48 3.81 24.24 4.07
C LEU A 48 3.67 25.09 2.80
N ALA A 49 2.94 24.60 1.80
CA ALA A 49 2.73 25.28 0.53
C ALA A 49 1.28 25.08 0.01
N PRO A 50 0.28 25.72 0.62
CA PRO A 50 -1.13 25.53 0.24
C PRO A 50 -1.46 26.00 -1.18
N ASP A 51 -0.63 26.89 -1.75
CA ASP A 51 -0.76 27.47 -3.09
C ASP A 51 0.29 26.93 -4.09
N SER A 52 1.01 25.82 -3.80
CA SER A 52 2.07 25.30 -4.71
C SER A 52 1.55 25.08 -6.14
N CYS A 53 0.27 24.73 -6.25
CA CYS A 53 -0.52 24.59 -7.47
C CYS A 53 -0.39 25.75 -8.48
N ALA A 54 -0.21 26.98 -8.01
CA ALA A 54 -0.22 28.19 -8.84
C ALA A 54 1.20 28.64 -9.25
N LEU A 55 2.25 28.17 -8.57
CA LEU A 55 3.62 28.70 -8.73
C LEU A 55 4.68 27.64 -9.06
N GLY A 56 4.30 26.35 -9.12
CA GLY A 56 5.22 25.26 -9.51
C GLY A 56 6.28 24.94 -8.46
N ASP A 57 6.08 25.42 -7.22
CA ASP A 57 6.97 25.19 -6.09
C ASP A 57 6.48 23.99 -5.25
N ASP A 58 6.41 22.81 -5.87
CA ASP A 58 6.02 21.58 -5.16
C ASP A 58 7.03 21.27 -4.06
N THR A 59 6.54 21.00 -2.85
CA THR A 59 7.45 20.67 -1.74
C THR A 59 7.91 19.23 -1.85
N ILE A 60 9.14 18.94 -1.41
CA ILE A 60 9.67 17.57 -1.38
C ILE A 60 8.76 16.62 -0.58
N PHE A 61 8.06 17.14 0.44
CA PHE A 61 7.14 16.38 1.28
C PHE A 61 5.86 15.98 0.54
N GLU A 62 5.36 16.84 -0.34
CA GLU A 62 4.18 16.61 -1.15
C GLU A 62 4.44 15.51 -2.19
N THR A 63 5.51 15.66 -3.00
CA THR A 63 5.87 14.64 -4.01
C THR A 63 6.14 13.27 -3.37
N ILE A 64 6.88 13.22 -2.25
CA ILE A 64 7.18 11.96 -1.55
C ILE A 64 5.91 11.39 -0.91
N GLY A 65 5.08 12.24 -0.30
CA GLY A 65 3.85 11.86 0.36
C GLY A 65 2.84 11.23 -0.60
N VAL A 66 2.57 11.90 -1.71
CA VAL A 66 1.68 11.41 -2.77
C VAL A 66 2.24 10.16 -3.44
N ALA A 67 3.55 10.10 -3.73
CA ALA A 67 4.14 8.89 -4.29
C ALA A 67 4.02 7.67 -3.36
N LEU A 68 4.32 7.83 -2.06
CA LEU A 68 4.16 6.77 -1.05
C LEU A 68 2.71 6.31 -0.94
N PHE A 69 1.77 7.26 -0.93
CA PHE A 69 0.36 6.98 -0.86
C PHE A 69 -0.14 6.24 -2.11
N ALA A 70 0.20 6.74 -3.30
CA ALA A 70 -0.16 6.15 -4.58
C ALA A 70 0.39 4.73 -4.72
N ILE A 71 1.67 4.50 -4.40
CA ILE A 71 2.27 3.15 -4.42
C ILE A 71 1.50 2.21 -3.50
N SER A 72 1.16 2.65 -2.28
CA SER A 72 0.39 1.82 -1.34
C SER A 72 -1.00 1.46 -1.90
N PHE A 73 -1.68 2.42 -2.53
CA PHE A 73 -3.02 2.24 -3.08
C PHE A 73 -3.02 1.35 -4.32
N PHE A 74 -2.09 1.55 -5.26
CA PHE A 74 -1.99 0.77 -6.50
C PHE A 74 -1.36 -0.61 -6.31
N CYS A 75 -0.49 -0.80 -5.32
CA CYS A 75 0.07 -2.11 -4.99
C CYS A 75 -0.81 -2.93 -4.04
N PHE A 76 -1.76 -2.31 -3.32
CA PHE A 76 -2.70 -3.03 -2.44
C PHE A 76 -3.48 -4.16 -3.14
N PRO A 77 -3.96 -4.02 -4.40
CA PRO A 77 -4.60 -5.11 -5.14
C PRO A 77 -3.76 -6.39 -5.28
N ILE A 78 -2.45 -6.34 -5.04
CA ILE A 78 -1.58 -7.52 -5.01
C ILE A 78 -1.90 -8.40 -3.79
N SER A 79 -2.34 -7.84 -2.66
CA SER A 79 -2.70 -8.57 -1.44
C SER A 79 -3.86 -9.56 -1.61
N PRO A 80 -5.01 -9.23 -2.24
CA PRO A 80 -6.04 -10.22 -2.54
C PRO A 80 -5.61 -11.25 -3.58
N ILE A 81 -4.71 -10.92 -4.52
CA ILE A 81 -4.11 -11.91 -5.44
C ILE A 81 -3.27 -12.92 -4.65
N PHE A 82 -2.48 -12.46 -3.68
CA PHE A 82 -1.71 -13.32 -2.78
C PHE A 82 -2.61 -14.26 -1.97
N TRP A 83 -3.75 -13.76 -1.49
CA TRP A 83 -4.76 -14.58 -0.83
C TRP A 83 -5.37 -15.64 -1.76
N LEU A 84 -5.74 -15.27 -2.99
CA LEU A 84 -6.21 -16.23 -4.00
C LEU A 84 -5.20 -17.35 -4.25
N VAL A 85 -3.92 -17.02 -4.38
CA VAL A 85 -2.84 -18.01 -4.53
C VAL A 85 -2.70 -18.89 -3.29
N SER A 86 -2.92 -18.32 -2.09
CA SER A 86 -2.85 -19.08 -0.83
C SER A 86 -3.96 -20.14 -0.70
N LEU A 87 -5.06 -20.03 -1.44
CA LEU A 87 -6.13 -21.03 -1.43
C LEU A 87 -5.74 -22.29 -2.21
N PHE A 88 -4.85 -22.17 -3.21
CA PHE A 88 -4.40 -23.28 -4.05
C PHE A 88 -3.07 -23.89 -3.59
N LYS A 89 -2.37 -23.24 -2.67
CA LYS A 89 -1.13 -23.76 -2.07
C LYS A 89 -1.36 -24.23 -0.64
N SER A 90 -1.07 -25.51 -0.38
CA SER A 90 -1.07 -26.10 0.98
C SER A 90 -0.03 -25.45 1.90
N ASN A 91 0.97 -24.78 1.35
CA ASN A 91 2.07 -24.15 2.07
C ASN A 91 1.73 -22.74 2.58
N MET A 92 0.47 -22.34 2.68
CA MET A 92 0.09 -21.02 3.20
C MET A 92 -1.14 -21.14 4.11
N HIS A 93 -1.17 -20.37 5.20
CA HIS A 93 -2.34 -20.34 6.07
C HIS A 93 -3.32 -19.28 5.54
N SER A 94 -4.28 -19.72 4.74
CA SER A 94 -5.21 -18.85 4.01
C SER A 94 -6.00 -17.89 4.91
N GLY A 95 -6.34 -18.31 6.14
CA GLY A 95 -7.01 -17.45 7.12
C GLY A 95 -6.14 -16.27 7.60
N HIS A 96 -4.85 -16.51 7.84
CA HIS A 96 -3.91 -15.45 8.25
C HIS A 96 -3.65 -14.46 7.12
N VAL A 97 -3.44 -14.97 5.90
CA VAL A 97 -3.25 -14.15 4.70
C VAL A 97 -4.49 -13.29 4.45
N PHE A 98 -5.69 -13.88 4.55
CA PHE A 98 -6.95 -13.17 4.41
C PHE A 98 -7.10 -12.03 5.41
N PHE A 99 -6.87 -12.31 6.70
CA PHE A 99 -7.01 -11.32 7.77
C PHE A 99 -6.09 -10.11 7.54
N TRP A 100 -4.82 -10.36 7.22
CA TRP A 100 -3.86 -9.28 6.94
C TRP A 100 -4.19 -8.49 5.68
N SER A 101 -4.65 -9.14 4.61
CA SER A 101 -5.10 -8.45 3.39
C SER A 101 -6.32 -7.58 3.65
N LEU A 102 -7.31 -8.08 4.39
CA LEU A 102 -8.52 -7.35 4.74
C LEU A 102 -8.22 -6.17 5.66
N LEU A 103 -7.40 -6.38 6.69
CA LEU A 103 -6.96 -5.32 7.60
C LEU A 103 -6.23 -4.20 6.85
N THR A 104 -5.30 -4.56 5.97
CA THR A 104 -4.57 -3.60 5.13
C THR A 104 -5.52 -2.79 4.26
N GLY A 105 -6.51 -3.45 3.64
CA GLY A 105 -7.52 -2.77 2.82
C GLY A 105 -8.35 -1.78 3.61
N ILE A 106 -8.84 -2.18 4.78
CA ILE A 106 -9.62 -1.28 5.65
C ILE A 106 -8.79 -0.05 6.03
N ILE A 107 -7.53 -0.24 6.44
CA ILE A 107 -6.68 0.88 6.85
C ILE A 107 -6.38 1.79 5.66
N ILE A 108 -6.05 1.25 4.48
CA ILE A 108 -5.82 2.06 3.28
C ILE A 108 -7.08 2.85 2.92
N VAL A 109 -8.26 2.23 2.95
CA VAL A 109 -9.53 2.93 2.68
C VAL A 109 -9.76 4.07 3.68
N ILE A 110 -9.54 3.83 4.97
CA ILE A 110 -9.65 4.86 6.00
C ILE A 110 -8.66 5.99 5.74
N SER A 111 -7.39 5.66 5.48
CA SER A 111 -6.36 6.64 5.15
C SER A 111 -6.73 7.43 3.89
N THR A 112 -7.26 6.78 2.85
CA THR A 112 -7.76 7.47 1.66
C THR A 112 -8.84 8.44 2.04
N VAL A 113 -9.89 8.03 2.74
CA VAL A 113 -10.99 8.94 3.13
C VAL A 113 -10.51 10.16 3.94
N ILE A 114 -9.48 9.99 4.78
CA ILE A 114 -8.93 11.09 5.59
C ILE A 114 -8.05 12.04 4.76
N PHE A 115 -7.25 11.50 3.85
CA PHE A 115 -6.20 12.26 3.16
C PHE A 115 -6.49 12.56 1.68
N ILE A 116 -7.65 12.12 1.16
CA ILE A 116 -7.98 12.20 -0.27
C ILE A 116 -7.97 13.63 -0.79
N ASP A 117 -8.42 14.61 0.00
CA ASP A 117 -8.45 16.00 -0.43
C ASP A 117 -7.03 16.54 -0.67
N TYR A 118 -6.08 16.21 0.22
CA TYR A 118 -4.68 16.62 0.08
C TYR A 118 -3.98 15.89 -1.07
N VAL A 119 -4.29 14.61 -1.28
CA VAL A 119 -3.68 13.79 -2.35
C VAL A 119 -4.24 14.17 -3.72
N ILE A 120 -5.55 14.39 -3.84
CA ILE A 120 -6.20 14.78 -5.10
C ILE A 120 -5.81 16.20 -5.48
N GLN A 121 -5.70 17.11 -4.51
CA GLN A 121 -5.26 18.47 -4.80
C GLN A 121 -3.91 18.46 -5.53
N ASP A 122 -2.91 17.74 -5.01
CA ASP A 122 -1.59 17.65 -5.64
C ASP A 122 -1.60 16.83 -6.95
N MET A 123 -2.28 15.67 -7.00
CA MET A 123 -2.37 14.86 -8.23
C MET A 123 -3.06 15.56 -9.40
N PHE A 124 -3.93 16.53 -9.12
CA PHE A 124 -4.62 17.34 -10.11
C PHE A 124 -4.17 18.81 -10.10
N CYS A 125 -3.09 19.13 -9.36
CA CYS A 125 -2.39 20.39 -9.48
C CYS A 125 -1.60 20.39 -10.78
N GLY A 126 -2.07 21.18 -11.73
CA GLY A 126 -1.50 21.30 -13.05
C GLY A 126 -2.58 21.73 -14.01
N CYS A 127 -2.27 22.65 -14.91
CA CYS A 127 -3.19 23.04 -15.97
C CYS A 127 -3.50 21.80 -16.84
N TRP A 128 -4.67 21.17 -16.69
CA TRP A 128 -5.09 20.03 -17.51
C TRP A 128 -5.47 20.45 -18.94
N GLY A 129 -5.16 21.69 -19.34
CA GLY A 129 -5.41 22.22 -20.66
C GLY A 129 -6.89 22.48 -20.93
N PHE A 130 -7.71 22.64 -19.89
CA PHE A 130 -9.08 23.08 -20.06
C PHE A 130 -9.09 24.54 -20.54
N PRO A 131 -9.83 24.86 -21.63
CA PRO A 131 -9.89 26.22 -22.14
C PRO A 131 -10.58 27.14 -21.12
N GLY A 132 -9.79 28.01 -20.48
CA GLY A 132 -10.25 28.96 -19.46
C GLY A 132 -9.48 28.93 -18.13
N GLU A 133 -8.53 28.00 -17.94
CA GLU A 133 -7.61 28.05 -16.80
C GLU A 133 -6.40 28.93 -17.15
N ASP A 134 -6.42 30.17 -16.66
CA ASP A 134 -5.26 31.06 -16.68
C ASP A 134 -4.25 30.59 -15.61
N CYS A 135 -3.39 29.64 -15.98
CA CYS A 135 -2.20 29.31 -15.19
C CYS A 135 -1.08 30.29 -15.61
N SER A 136 -0.93 31.39 -14.85
CA SER A 136 0.11 32.41 -15.04
C SER A 136 1.40 32.07 -14.32
#